data_AF-V5GJ77-F1
#
_entry.id   AF-V5GJ77-F1
#
_cell.length_a   1.000
_cell.length_b   1.000
_cell.length_c   1.000
_cell.angle_alpha   90.00
_cell.angle_beta   90.00
_cell.angle_gamma   90.00
#
_symmetry.space_group_name_H-M   'P 1'
#
loop_
_entity.id
_entity.type
_entity.pdbx_description
1 polymer ?
#
loop_
_entity_poly.entity_id
_entity_poly.type
_entity_poly.pdbx_seq_one_letter_code
_entity_poly.pdbx_strand_id
1 'polypeptide(L)'
;DLLDKMLELDPDKRITAEDALKSPWLKNINPELISAPELPTWQDCHELWSKKRKRQIREHAEAMQNLPPGKPSVLGRDKPSGKPDDSMDGGGSSKVLKME
;
A
#
# COMPACT_ATOMS: atom_id res chain seq x y z
N ASP A 1 4.68 -2.55 -29.13
CA ASP A 1 5.92 -1.83 -29.52
C ASP A 1 6.77 -1.30 -28.38
N LEU A 2 6.46 -0.18 -27.71
CA LEU A 2 7.38 0.37 -26.69
C LEU A 2 7.58 -0.61 -25.52
N LEU A 3 6.47 -1.12 -24.97
CA LEU A 3 6.52 -2.06 -23.84
C LEU A 3 7.29 -3.34 -24.20
N ASP A 4 7.06 -3.89 -25.39
CA ASP A 4 7.75 -5.11 -25.86
C ASP A 4 9.27 -4.87 -25.93
N LYS A 5 9.71 -3.72 -26.45
CA LYS A 5 11.13 -3.35 -26.51
C LYS A 5 11.76 -3.08 -25.14
N MET A 6 10.96 -2.64 -24.17
CA MET A 6 11.42 -2.46 -22.78
C MET A 6 11.55 -3.81 -22.04
N LEU A 7 10.78 -4.82 -22.46
CA LEU A 7 10.75 -6.16 -21.89
C LEU A 7 11.61 -7.17 -22.66
N GLU A 8 12.48 -6.71 -23.55
CA GLU A 8 13.42 -7.56 -24.26
C GLU A 8 14.34 -8.29 -23.28
N LEU A 9 14.48 -9.61 -23.46
CA LEU A 9 15.26 -10.47 -22.57
C LEU A 9 16.75 -10.19 -22.69
N ASP A 10 17.20 -9.98 -23.93
CA ASP A 10 18.57 -9.63 -24.24
C ASP A 10 18.82 -8.15 -23.89
N PRO A 11 19.71 -7.85 -22.93
CA PRO A 11 19.95 -6.48 -22.48
C PRO A 11 20.52 -5.59 -23.60
N ASP A 12 21.28 -6.17 -24.53
CA ASP A 12 21.89 -5.43 -25.63
C ASP A 12 20.86 -5.02 -26.70
N LYS A 13 19.73 -5.73 -26.75
CA LYS A 13 18.60 -5.43 -27.64
C LYS A 13 17.49 -4.63 -26.95
N ARG A 14 17.55 -4.50 -25.61
CA ARG A 14 16.59 -3.71 -24.86
C ARG A 14 16.75 -2.23 -25.21
N ILE A 15 15.62 -1.56 -25.37
CA ILE A 15 15.60 -0.14 -25.71
C ILE A 15 16.28 0.72 -24.64
N THR A 16 17.03 1.72 -25.08
CA THR A 16 17.61 2.73 -24.19
C THR A 16 16.54 3.73 -23.74
N ALA A 17 16.80 4.45 -22.64
CA ALA A 17 15.90 5.52 -22.20
C ALA A 17 15.72 6.61 -23.27
N GLU A 18 16.80 6.95 -23.99
CA GLU A 18 16.78 7.95 -25.05
C GLU A 18 15.86 7.52 -26.21
N ASP A 19 15.96 6.26 -26.64
CA ASP A 19 15.13 5.75 -27.73
C ASP A 19 13.68 5.51 -27.30
N ALA A 20 13.44 5.19 -26.02
CA ALA A 20 12.09 5.10 -25.47
C ALA A 20 11.35 6.45 -25.58
N LEU A 21 12.02 7.57 -25.27
CA LEU A 21 11.45 8.90 -25.39
C LEU A 21 11.08 9.28 -26.83
N LYS A 22 11.83 8.77 -27.81
CA LYS A 22 11.55 8.98 -29.25
C LYS A 22 10.39 8.11 -29.77
N SER A 23 9.93 7.14 -28.99
CA SER A 23 8.86 6.23 -29.42
C SER A 23 7.55 6.97 -29.68
N PRO A 24 6.68 6.48 -30.59
CA PRO A 24 5.39 7.10 -30.86
C PRO A 24 4.49 7.28 -29.64
N TRP A 25 4.68 6.45 -28.60
CA TRP A 25 3.89 6.50 -27.36
C TRP A 25 4.29 7.70 -26.48
N LEU A 26 5.58 8.08 -26.45
CA LEU A 26 6.10 9.16 -25.58
C LEU A 26 6.39 10.47 -26.32
N LYS A 27 6.77 10.43 -27.60
CA LYS A 27 7.35 11.58 -28.31
C LYS A 27 6.52 12.86 -28.34
N ASN A 28 5.19 12.73 -28.24
CA ASN A 28 4.24 13.85 -28.32
C ASN A 28 3.62 14.19 -26.95
N ILE A 29 4.10 13.57 -25.88
CA ILE A 29 3.61 13.83 -24.53
C ILE A 29 4.34 15.04 -23.97
N ASN A 30 3.59 16.11 -23.65
CA ASN A 30 4.09 17.21 -22.85
C ASN A 30 3.55 17.09 -21.41
N PRO A 31 4.39 16.74 -20.42
CA PRO A 31 3.96 16.55 -19.03
C PRO A 31 3.26 17.78 -18.43
N GLU A 32 3.64 18.99 -18.84
CA GLU A 32 3.07 20.24 -18.30
C GLU A 32 1.62 20.47 -18.76
N LEU A 33 1.21 19.87 -19.88
CA LEU A 33 -0.15 19.98 -20.41
C LEU A 33 -1.09 18.92 -19.82
N ILE A 34 -0.56 17.91 -19.14
CA ILE A 34 -1.33 16.85 -18.51
C ILE A 34 -1.63 17.28 -17.08
N SER A 35 -2.89 17.65 -16.81
CA SER A 35 -3.33 17.95 -15.44
C SER A 35 -3.10 16.73 -14.56
N ALA A 36 -2.55 16.94 -13.36
CA ALA A 36 -2.39 15.88 -12.39
C ALA A 36 -3.74 15.20 -12.11
N PRO A 37 -3.78 13.86 -12.03
CA PRO A 37 -5.00 13.16 -11.66
C PRO A 37 -5.38 13.50 -10.21
N GLU A 38 -6.68 13.59 -9.93
CA GLU A 38 -7.20 13.75 -8.58
C GLU A 38 -6.91 12.47 -7.78
N LEU A 39 -5.93 12.54 -6.88
CA LEU A 39 -5.58 11.44 -5.99
C LEU A 39 -6.43 11.51 -4.71
N PRO A 40 -6.83 10.37 -4.12
CA PRO A 40 -7.54 10.38 -2.84
C PRO A 40 -6.69 11.04 -1.74
N THR A 41 -7.19 12.15 -1.18
CA THR A 41 -6.45 12.95 -0.18
C THR A 41 -6.43 12.31 1.22
N TRP A 42 -7.30 11.34 1.46
CA TRP A 42 -7.47 10.64 2.73
C TRP A 42 -6.78 9.26 2.76
N GLN A 43 -6.19 8.84 1.65
CA GLN A 43 -5.52 7.55 1.52
C GLN A 43 -4.02 7.76 1.37
N ASP A 44 -3.25 7.18 2.29
CA ASP A 44 -1.80 7.17 2.16
C ASP A 44 -1.41 6.18 1.04
N CYS A 45 -0.65 6.69 0.06
CA CYS A 45 -0.18 5.94 -1.10
C CYS A 45 1.21 5.34 -0.91
N HIS A 46 1.86 5.57 0.24
CA HIS A 46 3.15 4.98 0.54
C HIS A 46 3.05 3.45 0.69
N GLU A 47 4.06 2.78 0.13
CA GLU A 47 4.17 1.32 0.13
C GLU A 47 4.10 0.76 1.56
N LEU A 48 4.82 1.39 2.50
CA LEU A 48 4.91 0.92 3.87
C LEU A 48 3.56 1.02 4.61
N TRP A 49 2.80 2.09 4.37
CA TRP A 49 1.47 2.24 4.93
C TRP A 49 0.53 1.16 4.41
N SER A 50 0.52 0.96 3.09
CA SER A 50 -0.29 -0.09 2.45
C SER A 50 0.07 -1.48 2.98
N LYS A 51 1.36 -1.78 3.16
CA LYS A 51 1.84 -3.04 3.77
C LYS A 51 1.39 -3.18 5.22
N LYS A 52 1.56 -2.14 6.04
CA LYS A 52 1.17 -2.13 7.47
C LYS A 52 -0.34 -2.32 7.62
N ARG A 53 -1.15 -1.60 6.85
CA ARG A 53 -2.62 -1.72 6.86
C ARG A 53 -3.08 -3.12 6.46
N LYS A 54 -2.52 -3.69 5.37
CA LYS A 54 -2.82 -5.07 4.95
C LYS A 54 -2.48 -6.09 6.03
N ARG A 55 -1.37 -5.90 6.75
CA ARG A 55 -0.97 -6.76 7.87
C ARG A 55 -1.96 -6.65 9.05
N GLN A 56 -2.29 -5.44 9.48
CA GLN A 56 -3.24 -5.20 10.58
C GLN A 56 -4.62 -5.82 10.29
N ILE A 57 -5.13 -5.71 9.06
CA ILE A 57 -6.40 -6.31 8.65
C ILE A 57 -6.36 -7.84 8.80
N ARG A 58 -5.27 -8.49 8.37
CA ARG A 58 -5.11 -9.94 8.52
C ARG A 58 -5.03 -10.36 9.99
N GLU A 59 -4.20 -9.68 10.78
CA GLU A 59 -4.04 -9.97 12.22
C GLU A 59 -5.35 -9.77 12.99
N HIS A 60 -6.11 -8.74 12.64
CA HIS A 60 -7.43 -8.50 13.22
C HIS A 60 -8.44 -9.58 12.81
N ALA A 61 -8.46 -9.99 11.54
CA ALA A 61 -9.32 -11.07 11.07
C ALA A 61 -9.01 -12.41 11.76
N GLU A 62 -7.72 -12.73 11.91
CA GLU A 62 -7.24 -13.92 12.64
C GLU A 62 -7.61 -13.84 14.13
N ALA A 63 -7.46 -12.67 14.76
CA ALA A 63 -7.86 -12.48 16.14
C ALA A 63 -9.38 -12.69 16.33
N MET A 64 -10.21 -12.17 15.41
CA MET A 64 -11.66 -12.36 15.44
C MET A 64 -12.07 -13.82 15.24
N GLN A 65 -11.36 -14.58 14.41
CA GLN A 65 -11.64 -16.00 14.19
C GLN A 65 -11.21 -16.90 15.36
N ASN A 66 -10.21 -16.48 16.15
CA ASN A 66 -9.71 -17.21 17.30
C ASN A 66 -10.39 -16.83 18.63
N LEU A 67 -11.54 -16.13 18.59
CA LEU A 67 -12.28 -15.84 19.82
C LEU A 67 -12.94 -17.12 20.39
N PRO A 68 -12.79 -17.40 21.69
CA PRO A 68 -13.56 -18.46 22.33
C PRO A 68 -15.05 -18.10 22.31
N PRO A 69 -15.96 -19.08 22.09
CA PRO A 69 -17.39 -18.82 22.09
C PRO A 69 -17.82 -18.34 23.49
N GLY A 70 -18.24 -17.08 23.62
CA GLY A 70 -18.95 -16.61 24.82
C GLY A 70 -18.51 -15.30 25.49
N LYS A 71 -17.60 -14.48 24.93
CA LYS A 71 -17.35 -13.12 25.48
C LYS A 71 -18.22 -12.07 24.78
N PRO A 72 -19.08 -11.33 25.51
CA PRO A 72 -19.91 -10.29 24.90
C PRO A 72 -19.03 -9.14 24.41
N SER A 73 -19.19 -8.76 23.15
CA SER A 73 -18.64 -7.53 22.60
C SER A 73 -19.31 -6.35 23.30
N VAL A 74 -18.56 -5.64 24.15
CA VAL A 74 -18.99 -4.35 24.70
C VAL A 74 -18.95 -3.29 23.59
N LEU A 75 -19.96 -3.32 22.73
CA LEU A 75 -20.31 -2.21 21.86
C LEU A 75 -21.22 -1.27 22.65
N GLY A 76 -20.71 -0.08 22.95
CA GLY A 76 -21.51 1.11 23.22
C GLY A 76 -20.98 1.97 24.37
N ARG A 77 -20.64 3.23 24.08
CA ARG A 77 -21.28 4.47 24.63
C ARG A 77 -20.38 5.73 24.40
N ASP A 78 -20.81 6.57 23.46
CA ASP A 78 -20.80 8.06 23.39
C ASP A 78 -19.49 8.94 23.34
N LYS A 79 -19.12 9.40 22.12
CA LYS A 79 -18.73 10.77 21.55
C LYS A 79 -18.37 11.97 22.50
N PRO A 80 -17.64 13.08 22.11
CA PRO A 80 -16.83 13.49 20.93
C PRO A 80 -15.40 14.08 21.22
N SER A 81 -14.68 14.45 20.15
CA SER A 81 -13.58 15.46 20.05
C SER A 81 -12.19 15.14 20.61
N GLY A 82 -11.23 14.95 19.71
CA GLY A 82 -9.79 14.92 19.96
C GLY A 82 -9.05 14.70 18.64
N LYS A 83 -8.03 15.51 18.37
CA LYS A 83 -7.18 15.50 17.16
C LYS A 83 -6.55 14.11 16.92
N PRO A 84 -6.17 13.70 15.70
CA PRO A 84 -5.29 12.55 15.56
C PRO A 84 -3.89 12.99 16.03
N ASP A 85 -3.57 12.74 17.29
CA ASP A 85 -2.19 12.78 17.75
C ASP A 85 -1.48 11.50 17.28
N ASP A 86 -0.31 11.73 16.72
CA ASP A 86 0.63 10.74 16.23
C ASP A 86 1.22 10.01 17.43
N SER A 87 0.53 8.99 17.94
CA SER A 87 1.08 8.04 18.93
C SER A 87 0.16 6.83 19.13
N MET A 88 0.41 5.77 18.37
CA MET A 88 0.10 4.42 18.85
C MET A 88 1.26 3.50 18.49
N ASP A 89 2.28 3.62 19.34
CA ASP A 89 3.13 2.51 19.76
C ASP A 89 2.22 1.44 20.39
N GLY A 90 1.69 0.56 19.53
CA GLY A 90 0.88 -0.58 19.92
C GLY A 90 1.68 -1.83 19.65
N GLY A 91 2.46 -2.23 20.66
CA GLY A 91 3.39 -3.35 20.64
C GLY A 91 2.86 -4.56 19.88
N GLY A 92 3.59 -4.92 18.82
CA GLY A 92 3.47 -6.24 18.21
C GLY A 92 3.82 -7.27 19.27
N SER A 93 2.82 -8.02 19.72
CA SER A 93 3.01 -9.14 20.62
C SER A 93 3.80 -10.23 19.87
N SER A 94 5.13 -10.17 20.00
CA SER A 94 6.03 -11.25 19.62
C SER A 94 5.70 -12.45 20.49
N LYS A 95 4.85 -13.34 19.98
CA LYS A 95 4.65 -14.66 20.56
C LYS A 95 5.94 -15.45 20.34
N VAL A 96 6.80 -15.45 21.35
CA VAL A 96 7.94 -16.37 21.44
C VAL A 96 7.40 -17.81 21.38
N LEU A 97 7.66 -18.48 20.26
CA LEU A 97 7.45 -19.92 20.12
C LEU A 97 8.41 -20.63 21.07
N LYS A 98 7.90 -21.12 22.19
CA LYS A 98 8.62 -22.01 23.09
C LYS A 98 8.63 -23.40 22.44
N MET A 99 9.75 -23.75 21.82
CA MET A 99 10.03 -25.13 21.43
C MET A 99 10.43 -25.90 22.69
N GLU A 100 9.74 -27.02 22.90
CA GLU A 100 9.97 -27.99 23.97
C GLU A 100 11.26 -28.79 23.75
#